data_AF-A0A6N7SQ50-F1
#
_entry.id   AF-A0A6N7SQ50-F1
#
_cell.length_a   1.000
_cell.length_b   1.000
_cell.length_c   1.000
_cell.angle_alpha   90.00
_cell.angle_beta   90.00
_cell.angle_gamma   90.00
#
_symmetry.space_group_name_H-M   'P 1'
#
loop_
_entity.id
_entity.type
_entity.pdbx_description
1 polymer ?
#
loop_
_entity_poly.entity_id
_entity_poly.type
_entity_poly.pdbx_seq_one_letter_code
_entity_poly.pdbx_strand_id
1 'polypeptide(L)'
;MSTYYEYRDVKVMIAHKLMNMEGWKVYGYKEDRSDGMTDYYDPANWGGVAEKNGYILCVNVYGAKEPEEIRKYNYTGFSYDNSITEKIKKLEAMTVEHGASEQEEQSAKLSIERLQKKAEESAENQNRYVVTGIIPGHMANPPRSNWHIEKDGIIIAKGNGILKYAKVDSYFNYSQYKKDYENFKKQSKEEYIKNNVSDLMHHHYYTDIEKATASAESHYNDMKDTAKLIEQFEAFINKLDTTCGGLLEEGDGTVYEKVTVTEYKKENKVFETESGEIKEGQCFILKTGFNYGRSKGYVYRIHRTEYDGKEHFHAYKLNGKLTKECTGRANQANYWSYITDEIFLKWIEKGNISWCEIKEVKTPYEVEKVIKKTIKAEKKTAQKTTTEATEETNIDINGLTFEVSEDTDTRTNEKIYLVKVAEKLSREDYIKVNKYIKSIGGYYSKFKHAFLFKEDPTTLLNCSKVETVTETEEKPTETTETATETPQQEETKQSINYNITEDTHTKTGAKIWIVSPDTELNKQDFAEIKRKFATLQGFYSSFKHGFIFKYDPTDLLTTA
;
A
#
# COMPACT_ATOMS: atom_id res chain seq x y z
N MET A 1 -7.59 27.58 -7.57
CA MET A 1 -7.77 26.68 -8.73
C MET A 1 -6.46 25.94 -8.93
N SER A 2 -6.49 24.66 -9.30
CA SER A 2 -5.29 23.94 -9.75
C SER A 2 -4.96 24.34 -11.19
N THR A 3 -3.72 24.69 -11.45
CA THR A 3 -3.22 25.01 -12.80
C THR A 3 -2.76 23.74 -13.52
N TYR A 4 -2.73 23.80 -14.85
CA TYR A 4 -2.12 22.77 -15.70
C TYR A 4 -0.62 22.61 -15.40
N TYR A 5 0.07 23.72 -15.13
CA TYR A 5 1.49 23.78 -14.85
C TYR A 5 1.86 23.03 -13.56
N GLU A 6 1.18 23.27 -12.43
CA GLU A 6 1.42 22.52 -11.18
C GLU A 6 1.33 20.99 -11.34
N TYR A 7 0.48 20.49 -12.25
CA TYR A 7 0.40 19.07 -12.57
C TYR A 7 1.51 18.58 -13.51
N ARG A 8 2.03 19.42 -14.40
CA ARG A 8 3.23 19.11 -15.21
C ARG A 8 4.44 19.00 -14.30
N ASP A 9 4.63 19.99 -13.43
CA ASP A 9 5.80 20.12 -12.56
C ASP A 9 5.90 18.91 -11.60
N VAL A 10 4.80 18.58 -10.87
CA VAL A 10 4.73 17.37 -10.02
C VAL A 10 4.98 16.08 -10.80
N LYS A 11 4.49 15.97 -12.04
CA LYS A 11 4.78 14.80 -12.89
C LYS A 11 6.28 14.73 -13.21
N VAL A 12 6.91 15.82 -13.61
CA VAL A 12 8.34 15.88 -13.92
C VAL A 12 9.18 15.50 -12.70
N MET A 13 8.88 16.04 -11.51
CA MET A 13 9.54 15.65 -10.26
C MET A 13 9.47 14.13 -10.00
N ILE A 14 8.28 13.53 -10.17
CA ILE A 14 8.08 12.09 -9.98
C ILE A 14 8.88 11.32 -11.03
N ALA A 15 8.81 11.71 -12.31
CA ALA A 15 9.56 11.08 -13.40
C ALA A 15 11.08 11.08 -13.12
N HIS A 16 11.64 12.23 -12.73
CA HIS A 16 13.05 12.36 -12.35
C HIS A 16 13.42 11.44 -11.20
N LYS A 17 12.59 11.36 -10.16
CA LYS A 17 12.83 10.45 -9.03
C LYS A 17 12.84 8.99 -9.46
N LEU A 18 11.84 8.56 -10.23
CA LEU A 18 11.74 7.19 -10.70
C LEU A 18 12.89 6.82 -11.65
N MET A 19 13.30 7.71 -12.56
CA MET A 19 14.46 7.48 -13.46
C MET A 19 15.79 7.33 -12.71
N ASN A 20 15.91 7.89 -11.49
CA ASN A 20 17.07 7.73 -10.62
C ASN A 20 16.96 6.52 -9.66
N MET A 21 15.89 5.72 -9.74
CA MET A 21 15.67 4.54 -8.90
C MET A 21 15.77 3.25 -9.72
N GLU A 22 16.42 2.24 -9.14
CA GLU A 22 16.65 0.96 -9.82
C GLU A 22 15.34 0.22 -10.17
N GLY A 23 15.29 -0.39 -11.36
CA GLY A 23 14.17 -1.20 -11.82
C GLY A 23 12.94 -0.42 -12.32
N TRP A 24 12.96 0.91 -12.33
CA TRP A 24 11.90 1.72 -12.92
C TRP A 24 12.17 2.05 -14.38
N LYS A 25 11.14 1.89 -15.22
CA LYS A 25 11.13 2.29 -16.63
C LYS A 25 10.05 3.35 -16.84
N VAL A 26 10.47 4.58 -17.11
CA VAL A 26 9.58 5.74 -17.26
C VAL A 26 9.27 5.97 -18.73
N TYR A 27 7.98 6.04 -19.08
CA TYR A 27 7.51 6.17 -20.46
C TYR A 27 6.99 7.57 -20.75
N GLY A 28 7.22 8.06 -21.98
CA GLY A 28 6.71 9.36 -22.43
C GLY A 28 7.24 10.53 -21.59
N TYR A 29 8.45 10.42 -21.04
CA TYR A 29 9.18 11.57 -20.50
C TYR A 29 9.84 12.35 -21.65
N LYS A 30 9.81 13.67 -21.54
CA LYS A 30 10.43 14.63 -22.42
C LYS A 30 11.23 15.61 -21.57
N GLU A 31 12.50 15.77 -21.91
CA GLU A 31 13.39 16.76 -21.30
C GLU A 31 12.98 18.21 -21.62
N ASP A 32 13.48 19.16 -20.84
CA ASP A 32 13.33 20.58 -21.16
C ASP A 32 14.18 20.93 -22.40
N ARG A 33 13.56 21.56 -23.38
CA ARG A 33 14.18 22.06 -24.61
C ARG A 33 13.92 23.54 -24.82
N SER A 34 13.44 24.23 -23.78
CA SER A 34 13.28 25.68 -23.79
C SER A 34 14.65 26.36 -23.93
N ASP A 35 14.74 27.36 -24.79
CA ASP A 35 15.94 28.16 -24.96
C ASP A 35 15.72 29.56 -24.38
N GLY A 36 16.48 29.90 -23.33
CA GLY A 36 16.40 31.19 -22.67
C GLY A 36 16.92 32.38 -23.51
N MET A 37 17.54 32.12 -24.66
CA MET A 37 17.99 33.14 -25.61
C MET A 37 16.98 33.41 -26.74
N THR A 38 15.89 32.64 -26.82
CA THR A 38 14.80 32.82 -27.79
C THR A 38 13.44 32.80 -27.10
N ASP A 39 12.35 32.94 -27.86
CA ASP A 39 10.98 32.74 -27.38
C ASP A 39 10.52 31.27 -27.45
N TYR A 40 11.43 30.34 -27.79
CA TYR A 40 11.16 28.92 -27.88
C TYR A 40 10.99 28.30 -26.48
N TYR A 41 9.74 28.19 -26.04
CA TYR A 41 9.36 27.57 -24.76
C TYR A 41 8.88 26.13 -24.97
N ASP A 42 9.71 25.15 -24.59
CA ASP A 42 9.41 23.73 -24.71
C ASP A 42 9.81 22.93 -23.45
N PRO A 43 9.10 23.17 -22.32
CA PRO A 43 9.47 22.70 -20.99
C PRO A 43 9.35 21.18 -20.83
N ALA A 44 10.09 20.64 -19.86
CA ALA A 44 10.02 19.22 -19.50
C ALA A 44 8.57 18.77 -19.23
N ASN A 45 8.24 17.55 -19.65
CA ASN A 45 6.90 16.98 -19.48
C ASN A 45 6.98 15.46 -19.35
N TRP A 46 5.99 14.87 -18.67
CA TRP A 46 5.84 13.42 -18.58
C TRP A 46 4.40 13.01 -18.82
N GLY A 47 4.21 11.95 -19.63
CA GLY A 47 2.91 11.34 -19.88
C GLY A 47 2.24 10.72 -18.64
N GLY A 48 3.00 10.48 -17.57
CA GLY A 48 2.47 9.95 -16.31
C GLY A 48 2.43 8.43 -16.21
N VAL A 49 3.14 7.70 -17.07
CA VAL A 49 3.19 6.22 -17.06
C VAL A 49 4.62 5.75 -16.77
N ALA A 50 4.79 4.87 -15.79
CA ALA A 50 6.03 4.16 -15.50
C ALA A 50 5.75 2.71 -15.09
N GLU A 51 6.74 1.85 -15.22
CA GLU A 51 6.65 0.42 -14.94
C GLU A 51 7.81 -0.04 -14.06
N LYS A 52 7.56 -0.97 -13.14
CA LYS A 52 8.57 -1.70 -12.36
C LYS A 52 8.02 -3.08 -12.01
N ASN A 53 8.76 -4.16 -12.28
CA ASN A 53 8.39 -5.54 -11.90
C ASN A 53 6.97 -6.00 -12.33
N GLY A 54 6.49 -5.54 -13.50
CA GLY A 54 5.14 -5.79 -13.99
C GLY A 54 4.02 -5.03 -13.26
N TYR A 55 4.37 -4.10 -12.36
CA TYR A 55 3.45 -3.09 -11.83
C TYR A 55 3.52 -1.85 -12.71
N ILE A 56 2.36 -1.28 -13.03
CA ILE A 56 2.20 -0.05 -13.81
C ILE A 56 1.78 1.05 -12.86
N LEU A 57 2.52 2.16 -12.85
CA LEU A 57 2.22 3.39 -12.14
C LEU A 57 1.62 4.40 -13.13
N CYS A 58 0.44 4.91 -12.80
CA CYS A 58 -0.24 5.95 -13.56
C CYS A 58 -0.44 7.20 -12.70
N VAL A 59 0.04 8.35 -13.19
CA VAL A 59 0.04 9.64 -12.51
C VAL A 59 -0.65 10.68 -13.38
N ASN A 60 -1.84 11.13 -12.96
CA ASN A 60 -2.67 12.12 -13.66
C ASN A 60 -2.91 11.80 -15.16
N VAL A 61 -3.05 10.51 -15.49
CA VAL A 61 -3.51 10.04 -16.81
C VAL A 61 -4.97 10.44 -17.07
N TYR A 62 -5.28 10.77 -18.32
CA TYR A 62 -6.59 11.28 -18.76
C TYR A 62 -7.69 10.22 -18.80
N GLY A 63 -7.35 8.99 -19.17
CA GLY A 63 -8.28 7.87 -19.34
C GLY A 63 -7.51 6.56 -19.52
N ALA A 64 -8.24 5.47 -19.74
CA ALA A 64 -7.63 4.19 -20.07
C ALA A 64 -7.02 4.22 -21.47
N LYS A 65 -5.96 3.44 -21.69
CA LYS A 65 -5.29 3.27 -22.98
C LYS A 65 -4.88 1.81 -23.19
N GLU A 66 -4.98 1.35 -24.42
CA GLU A 66 -4.33 0.11 -24.87
C GLU A 66 -2.80 0.27 -24.96
N PRO A 67 -2.02 -0.83 -25.00
CA PRO A 67 -0.58 -0.78 -25.18
C PRO A 67 -0.18 -0.04 -26.47
N GLU A 68 0.82 0.84 -26.39
CA GLU A 68 1.20 1.75 -27.48
C GLU A 68 2.67 1.52 -27.89
N GLU A 69 2.93 1.26 -29.17
CA GLU A 69 4.28 1.04 -29.68
C GLU A 69 5.12 2.33 -29.65
N ILE A 70 6.34 2.23 -29.11
CA ILE A 70 7.34 3.30 -29.20
C ILE A 70 8.05 3.15 -30.54
N ARG A 71 7.76 4.05 -31.48
CA ARG A 71 8.23 3.99 -32.87
C ARG A 71 9.40 4.96 -33.09
N LYS A 72 10.55 4.46 -33.52
CA LYS A 72 11.70 5.24 -33.98
C LYS A 72 11.74 5.25 -35.50
N TYR A 73 11.45 6.40 -36.10
CA TYR A 73 11.41 6.55 -37.56
C TYR A 73 12.82 6.54 -38.17
N ASN A 74 12.98 5.83 -39.30
CA ASN A 74 14.26 5.71 -40.01
C ASN A 74 14.37 6.80 -41.07
N TYR A 75 15.02 7.92 -40.74
CA TYR A 75 15.21 9.05 -41.67
C TYR A 75 16.39 8.88 -42.64
N THR A 76 17.15 7.77 -42.54
CA THR A 76 18.30 7.46 -43.41
C THR A 76 17.82 6.79 -44.70
N GLY A 77 18.07 7.43 -45.84
CA GLY A 77 17.50 7.06 -47.13
C GLY A 77 17.94 5.70 -47.70
N PHE A 78 16.94 4.91 -48.07
CA PHE A 78 16.83 4.14 -49.32
C PHE A 78 18.11 3.48 -49.90
N SER A 79 18.17 2.14 -49.81
CA SER A 79 19.03 1.29 -50.64
C SER A 79 18.26 0.03 -51.02
N TYR A 80 18.28 -0.34 -52.31
CA TYR A 80 17.66 -1.59 -52.77
C TYR A 80 18.49 -2.80 -52.35
N ASP A 81 17.83 -3.90 -51.97
CA ASP A 81 18.50 -5.20 -51.78
C ASP A 81 19.10 -5.66 -53.12
N ASN A 82 20.43 -5.66 -53.20
CA ASN A 82 21.19 -6.08 -54.38
C ASN A 82 20.77 -7.46 -54.91
N SER A 83 20.32 -8.38 -54.04
CA SER A 83 19.88 -9.72 -54.43
C SER A 83 18.57 -9.73 -55.23
N ILE A 84 17.73 -8.70 -55.07
CA ILE A 84 16.51 -8.50 -55.88
C ILE A 84 16.90 -7.85 -57.21
N THR A 85 17.76 -6.84 -57.18
CA THR A 85 18.29 -6.16 -58.38
C THR A 85 18.98 -7.13 -59.34
N GLU A 86 19.78 -8.08 -58.82
CA GLU A 86 20.41 -9.14 -59.63
C GLU A 86 19.40 -10.13 -60.23
N LYS A 87 18.30 -10.42 -59.53
CA LYS A 87 17.24 -11.31 -60.05
C LYS A 87 16.43 -10.63 -61.14
N ILE A 88 16.11 -9.35 -60.99
CA ILE A 88 15.44 -8.56 -62.03
C ILE A 88 16.31 -8.52 -63.30
N LYS A 89 17.60 -8.19 -63.19
CA LYS A 89 18.54 -8.23 -64.34
C LYS A 89 18.60 -9.59 -65.05
N LYS A 90 18.52 -10.71 -64.30
CA LYS A 90 18.51 -12.06 -64.87
C LYS A 90 17.18 -12.40 -65.57
N LEU A 91 16.07 -11.85 -65.10
CA LEU A 91 14.75 -12.01 -65.74
C LEU A 91 14.61 -11.11 -66.97
N GLU A 92 15.15 -9.89 -66.94
CA GLU A 92 15.19 -8.95 -68.08
C GLU A 92 16.02 -9.49 -69.25
N ALA A 93 17.01 -10.34 -68.98
CA ALA A 93 17.81 -11.02 -70.01
C ALA A 93 17.12 -12.22 -70.68
N MET A 94 15.95 -12.64 -70.22
CA MET A 94 15.17 -13.75 -70.82
C MET A 94 14.10 -13.22 -71.77
N THR A 95 14.52 -12.85 -72.97
CA THR A 95 13.67 -12.37 -74.07
C THR A 95 13.66 -13.34 -75.25
N VAL A 96 12.68 -13.19 -76.15
CA VAL A 96 12.61 -13.95 -77.41
C VAL A 96 13.84 -13.69 -78.30
N GLU A 97 14.40 -12.48 -78.28
CA GLU A 97 15.69 -12.17 -78.96
C GLU A 97 16.90 -12.91 -78.38
N HIS A 98 16.78 -13.51 -77.19
CA HIS A 98 17.82 -14.33 -76.55
C HIS A 98 17.45 -15.82 -76.51
N GLY A 99 16.44 -16.23 -77.29
CA GLY A 99 16.09 -17.64 -77.49
C GLY A 99 15.11 -18.21 -76.46
N ALA A 100 14.51 -17.38 -75.61
CA ALA A 100 13.37 -17.80 -74.78
C ALA A 100 12.09 -17.93 -75.62
N SER A 101 11.17 -18.79 -75.21
CA SER A 101 9.82 -18.84 -75.79
C SER A 101 8.97 -17.63 -75.36
N GLU A 102 7.94 -17.29 -76.14
CA GLU A 102 6.98 -16.22 -75.80
C GLU A 102 6.34 -16.43 -74.42
N GLN A 103 6.16 -17.70 -74.02
CA GLN A 103 5.58 -18.11 -72.75
C GLN A 103 6.56 -17.88 -71.58
N GLU A 104 7.86 -18.10 -71.80
CA GLU A 104 8.91 -17.80 -70.83
C GLU A 104 9.12 -16.29 -70.66
N GLU A 105 9.08 -15.50 -71.74
CA GLU A 105 9.16 -14.03 -71.65
C GLU A 105 7.97 -13.44 -70.89
N GLN A 106 6.75 -13.95 -71.10
CA GLN A 106 5.57 -13.55 -70.32
C GLN A 106 5.69 -13.94 -68.83
N SER A 107 6.22 -15.14 -68.55
CA SER A 107 6.49 -15.60 -67.18
C SER A 107 7.58 -14.75 -66.48
N ALA A 108 8.62 -14.35 -67.22
CA ALA A 108 9.67 -13.46 -66.72
C ALA A 108 9.13 -12.07 -66.38
N LYS A 109 8.30 -11.47 -67.25
CA LYS A 109 7.62 -10.18 -66.99
C LYS A 109 6.75 -10.23 -65.74
N LEU A 110 5.90 -11.25 -65.58
CA LEU A 110 5.09 -11.45 -64.38
C LEU A 110 5.94 -11.66 -63.11
N SER A 111 7.13 -12.26 -63.24
CA SER A 111 8.06 -12.45 -62.14
C SER A 111 8.80 -11.17 -61.76
N ILE A 112 9.16 -10.33 -62.74
CA ILE A 112 9.72 -8.98 -62.52
C ILE A 112 8.70 -8.12 -61.77
N GLU A 113 7.44 -8.07 -62.24
CA GLU A 113 6.36 -7.29 -61.61
C GLU A 113 6.14 -7.70 -60.15
N ARG A 114 6.11 -9.01 -59.84
CA ARG A 114 6.05 -9.51 -58.46
C ARG A 114 7.27 -9.13 -57.62
N LEU A 115 8.48 -9.15 -58.19
CA LEU A 115 9.71 -8.81 -57.48
C LEU A 115 9.82 -7.30 -57.22
N GLN A 116 9.38 -6.47 -58.18
CA GLN A 116 9.26 -5.02 -58.03
C GLN A 116 8.25 -4.69 -56.93
N LYS A 117 7.03 -5.22 -57.00
CA LYS A 117 6.01 -5.03 -55.97
C LYS A 117 6.46 -5.50 -54.58
N LYS A 118 7.15 -6.65 -54.51
CA LYS A 118 7.73 -7.15 -53.25
C LYS A 118 8.85 -6.26 -52.72
N ALA A 119 9.64 -5.64 -53.60
CA ALA A 119 10.66 -4.66 -53.20
C ALA A 119 10.02 -3.37 -52.69
N GLU A 120 8.95 -2.89 -53.32
CA GLU A 120 8.15 -1.74 -52.87
C GLU A 120 7.51 -2.00 -51.49
N GLU A 121 6.80 -3.12 -51.32
CA GLU A 121 6.19 -3.53 -50.04
C GLU A 121 7.23 -3.71 -48.91
N SER A 122 8.41 -4.26 -49.24
CA SER A 122 9.52 -4.40 -48.28
C SER A 122 10.15 -3.05 -47.94
N ALA A 123 10.28 -2.15 -48.91
CA ALA A 123 10.83 -0.81 -48.72
C ALA A 123 9.87 0.11 -47.94
N GLU A 124 8.55 0.01 -48.15
CA GLU A 124 7.56 0.78 -47.36
C GLU A 124 7.54 0.34 -45.89
N ASN A 125 7.72 -0.95 -45.61
CA ASN A 125 7.68 -1.48 -44.25
C ASN A 125 9.00 -1.29 -43.48
N GLN A 126 10.17 -1.46 -44.11
CA GLN A 126 11.47 -1.30 -43.41
C GLN A 126 11.89 0.18 -43.22
N ASN A 127 11.47 1.10 -44.10
CA ASN A 127 11.91 2.50 -44.04
C ASN A 127 11.04 3.40 -43.16
N ARG A 128 9.85 2.99 -42.73
CA ARG A 128 8.98 3.85 -41.91
C ARG A 128 9.49 3.97 -40.47
N TYR A 129 9.53 2.90 -39.69
CA TYR A 129 10.03 2.93 -38.31
C TYR A 129 10.45 1.56 -37.77
N VAL A 130 11.29 1.56 -36.74
CA VAL A 130 11.57 0.41 -35.88
C VAL A 130 10.82 0.59 -34.56
N VAL A 131 10.18 -0.46 -34.06
CA VAL A 131 9.58 -0.46 -32.71
C VAL A 131 10.71 -0.67 -31.69
N THR A 132 10.96 0.34 -30.84
CA THR A 132 12.02 0.30 -29.81
C THR A 132 11.52 -0.10 -28.42
N GLY A 133 10.20 -0.24 -28.27
CA GLY A 133 9.55 -0.69 -27.04
C GLY A 133 8.04 -0.57 -27.13
N ILE A 134 7.35 -0.92 -26.05
CA ILE A 134 5.91 -0.78 -25.90
C ILE A 134 5.66 -0.03 -24.59
N ILE A 135 4.79 0.97 -24.62
CA ILE A 135 4.22 1.61 -23.43
C ILE A 135 3.09 0.68 -22.94
N PRO A 136 3.06 0.26 -21.67
CA PRO A 136 2.01 -0.60 -21.17
C PRO A 136 0.64 0.07 -21.25
N GLY A 137 -0.35 -0.70 -21.70
CA GLY A 137 -1.76 -0.32 -21.59
C GLY A 137 -2.16 -0.21 -20.12
N HIS A 138 -3.06 0.71 -19.81
CA HIS A 138 -3.39 1.06 -18.43
C HIS A 138 -4.84 1.51 -18.23
N MET A 139 -5.34 1.38 -17.01
CA MET A 139 -6.68 1.84 -16.64
C MET A 139 -6.77 3.36 -16.45
N ALA A 140 -7.99 3.89 -16.47
CA ALA A 140 -8.28 5.25 -16.08
C ALA A 140 -8.07 5.45 -14.57
N ASN A 141 -7.61 6.64 -14.16
CA ASN A 141 -7.55 7.00 -12.74
C ASN A 141 -8.92 6.81 -12.05
N PRO A 142 -8.99 6.11 -10.91
CA PRO A 142 -10.24 5.93 -10.19
C PRO A 142 -10.88 7.27 -9.77
N PRO A 143 -12.22 7.33 -9.60
CA PRO A 143 -12.91 8.55 -9.19
C PRO A 143 -12.26 9.21 -7.97
N ARG A 144 -12.01 10.53 -8.07
CA ARG A 144 -11.33 11.36 -7.05
C ARG A 144 -9.91 10.90 -6.68
N SER A 145 -9.23 10.18 -7.56
CA SER A 145 -7.81 9.82 -7.45
C SER A 145 -7.02 10.53 -8.56
N ASN A 146 -5.77 10.92 -8.30
CA ASN A 146 -4.86 11.49 -9.31
C ASN A 146 -3.58 10.67 -9.51
N TRP A 147 -3.47 9.52 -8.85
CA TRP A 147 -2.56 8.45 -9.22
C TRP A 147 -3.12 7.09 -8.80
N HIS A 148 -2.64 6.04 -9.46
CA HIS A 148 -2.83 4.66 -9.06
C HIS A 148 -1.66 3.77 -9.48
N ILE A 149 -1.54 2.61 -8.82
CA ILE A 149 -0.69 1.50 -9.23
C ILE A 149 -1.61 0.32 -9.52
N GLU A 150 -1.36 -0.34 -10.63
CA GLU A 150 -2.05 -1.55 -11.04
C GLU A 150 -1.08 -2.65 -11.43
N LYS A 151 -1.58 -3.88 -11.40
CA LYS A 151 -0.89 -5.08 -11.85
C LYS A 151 -1.94 -6.05 -12.37
N ASP A 152 -1.64 -6.70 -13.49
CA ASP A 152 -2.52 -7.70 -14.13
C ASP A 152 -3.97 -7.17 -14.37
N GLY A 153 -4.11 -5.89 -14.72
CA GLY A 153 -5.41 -5.23 -14.92
C GLY A 153 -6.19 -4.92 -13.64
N ILE A 154 -5.56 -5.01 -12.46
CA ILE A 154 -6.19 -4.76 -11.16
C ILE A 154 -5.47 -3.61 -10.46
N ILE A 155 -6.24 -2.57 -10.09
CA ILE A 155 -5.74 -1.44 -9.31
C ILE A 155 -5.51 -1.85 -7.86
N ILE A 156 -4.24 -1.99 -7.47
CA ILE A 156 -3.82 -2.46 -6.13
C ILE A 156 -3.61 -1.31 -5.13
N ALA A 157 -3.28 -0.11 -5.63
CA ALA A 157 -3.11 1.09 -4.82
C ALA A 157 -3.59 2.32 -5.59
N LYS A 158 -4.10 3.31 -4.87
CA LYS A 158 -4.54 4.60 -5.44
C LYS A 158 -4.45 5.71 -4.42
N GLY A 159 -4.46 6.95 -4.90
CA GLY A 159 -4.53 8.10 -4.02
C GLY A 159 -4.82 9.41 -4.74
N ASN A 160 -4.87 10.46 -3.95
CA ASN A 160 -5.11 11.83 -4.39
C ASN A 160 -4.11 12.76 -3.69
N GLY A 161 -4.06 14.02 -4.11
CA GLY A 161 -3.38 15.09 -3.39
C GLY A 161 -1.90 15.27 -3.75
N ILE A 162 -1.40 14.68 -4.84
CA ILE A 162 -0.02 14.93 -5.30
C ILE A 162 0.26 16.41 -5.65
N LEU A 163 -0.78 17.16 -6.04
CA LEU A 163 -0.66 18.55 -6.48
C LEU A 163 0.01 19.46 -5.42
N LYS A 164 -0.15 19.16 -4.13
CA LYS A 164 0.50 19.93 -3.05
C LYS A 164 2.03 19.97 -3.19
N TYR A 165 2.63 18.96 -3.83
CA TYR A 165 4.08 18.86 -4.02
C TYR A 165 4.62 19.82 -5.10
N ALA A 166 3.76 20.45 -5.92
CA ALA A 166 4.18 21.44 -6.92
C ALA A 166 4.96 22.61 -6.29
N LYS A 167 4.60 22.96 -5.05
CA LYS A 167 5.27 24.00 -4.26
C LYS A 167 6.75 23.74 -3.98
N VAL A 168 7.23 22.50 -4.12
CA VAL A 168 8.61 22.12 -3.84
C VAL A 168 9.38 21.66 -5.07
N ASP A 169 8.81 21.79 -6.26
CA ASP A 169 9.43 21.46 -7.55
C ASP A 169 10.84 22.08 -7.72
N SER A 170 10.98 23.37 -7.37
CA SER A 170 12.24 24.10 -7.47
C SER A 170 13.40 23.45 -6.73
N TYR A 171 13.14 22.73 -5.63
CA TYR A 171 14.16 22.05 -4.82
C TYR A 171 14.70 20.77 -5.46
N PHE A 172 14.03 20.26 -6.50
CA PHE A 172 14.48 19.11 -7.28
C PHE A 172 15.08 19.52 -8.63
N ASN A 173 14.52 20.56 -9.27
CA ASN A 173 14.95 21.01 -10.59
C ASN A 173 16.13 22.00 -10.56
N TYR A 174 16.27 22.83 -9.51
CA TYR A 174 17.31 23.86 -9.43
C TYR A 174 18.33 23.57 -8.33
N SER A 175 19.61 23.52 -8.72
CA SER A 175 20.72 23.18 -7.82
C SER A 175 20.91 24.18 -6.67
N GLN A 176 20.51 25.44 -6.84
CA GLN A 176 20.59 26.46 -5.78
C GLN A 176 19.63 26.15 -4.62
N TYR A 177 18.33 26.00 -4.90
CA TYR A 177 17.32 25.65 -3.90
C TYR A 177 17.67 24.35 -3.15
N LYS A 178 18.25 23.36 -3.85
CA LYS A 178 18.76 22.14 -3.22
C LYS A 178 19.88 22.43 -2.20
N LYS A 179 20.86 23.28 -2.55
CA LYS A 179 21.93 23.69 -1.61
C LYS A 179 21.37 24.46 -0.42
N ASP A 180 20.39 25.33 -0.64
CA ASP A 180 19.78 26.14 0.43
C ASP A 180 19.02 25.24 1.43
N TYR A 181 18.32 24.22 0.93
CA TYR A 181 17.68 23.17 1.75
C TYR A 181 18.69 22.31 2.51
N GLU A 182 19.79 21.89 1.86
CA GLU A 182 20.87 21.15 2.52
C GLU A 182 21.57 21.98 3.60
N ASN A 183 21.68 23.30 3.42
CA ASN A 183 22.23 24.22 4.42
C ASN A 183 21.27 24.39 5.61
N PHE A 184 19.99 24.63 5.34
CA PHE A 184 18.93 24.66 6.37
C PHE A 184 18.90 23.38 7.23
N LYS A 185 19.12 22.20 6.62
CA LYS A 185 19.19 20.92 7.36
C LYS A 185 20.45 20.73 8.21
N LYS A 186 21.53 21.47 7.98
CA LYS A 186 22.79 21.37 8.72
C LYS A 186 22.87 22.33 9.91
N GLN A 187 22.24 23.50 9.80
CA GLN A 187 22.31 24.57 10.80
C GLN A 187 21.30 24.37 11.94
N SER A 188 21.62 24.91 13.12
CA SER A 188 20.62 25.08 14.19
C SER A 188 19.59 26.17 13.85
N LYS A 189 18.45 26.22 14.54
CA LYS A 189 17.44 27.29 14.33
C LYS A 189 18.08 28.66 14.57
N GLU A 190 18.82 28.76 15.67
CA GLU A 190 19.45 29.99 16.17
C GLU A 190 20.52 30.49 15.20
N GLU A 191 21.36 29.59 14.69
CA GLU A 191 22.38 29.89 13.69
C GLU A 191 21.77 30.29 12.34
N TYR A 192 20.75 29.58 11.86
CA TYR A 192 20.06 29.90 10.62
C TYR A 192 19.42 31.29 10.65
N ILE A 193 18.71 31.62 11.74
CA ILE A 193 18.13 32.96 11.93
C ILE A 193 19.23 34.01 11.99
N LYS A 194 20.30 33.78 12.77
CA LYS A 194 21.41 34.74 12.88
C LYS A 194 22.08 35.01 11.52
N ASN A 195 22.32 33.98 10.73
CA ASN A 195 22.91 34.11 9.39
C ASN A 195 21.99 34.90 8.46
N ASN A 196 20.69 34.58 8.45
CA ASN A 196 19.69 35.26 7.63
C ASN A 196 19.52 36.74 8.04
N VAL A 197 19.47 37.04 9.35
CA VAL A 197 19.48 38.43 9.86
C VAL A 197 20.73 39.19 9.40
N SER A 198 21.90 38.57 9.46
CA SER A 198 23.15 39.20 9.02
C SER A 198 23.13 39.53 7.52
N ASP A 199 22.58 38.62 6.70
CA ASP A 199 22.44 38.80 5.25
C ASP A 199 21.44 39.92 4.90
N LEU A 200 20.26 39.89 5.51
CA LEU A 200 19.21 40.92 5.36
C LEU A 200 19.69 42.33 5.75
N MET A 201 20.50 42.44 6.80
CA MET A 201 21.10 43.70 7.24
C MET A 201 22.26 44.14 6.33
N HIS A 202 23.08 43.20 5.83
CA HIS A 202 24.19 43.47 4.91
C HIS A 202 23.70 44.00 3.56
N HIS A 203 22.61 43.42 3.03
CA HIS A 203 21.96 43.89 1.81
C HIS A 203 21.03 45.10 2.01
N HIS A 204 21.00 45.68 3.21
CA HIS A 204 20.19 46.85 3.57
C HIS A 204 18.68 46.71 3.32
N TYR A 205 18.15 45.48 3.28
CA TYR A 205 16.70 45.23 3.18
C TYR A 205 15.96 45.68 4.45
N TYR A 206 16.63 45.64 5.59
CA TYR A 206 16.15 46.16 6.86
C TYR A 206 17.22 47.04 7.51
N THR A 207 16.77 48.10 8.21
CA THR A 207 17.62 48.98 9.03
C THR A 207 17.51 48.70 10.53
N ASP A 208 16.57 47.82 10.90
CA ASP A 208 16.15 47.52 12.26
C ASP A 208 16.26 46.01 12.50
N ILE A 209 17.07 45.64 13.50
CA ILE A 209 17.41 44.25 13.82
C ILE A 209 16.20 43.45 14.32
N GLU A 210 15.22 44.09 14.96
CA GLU A 210 14.02 43.39 15.43
C GLU A 210 13.15 42.95 14.24
N LYS A 211 12.98 43.83 13.25
CA LYS A 211 12.26 43.52 12.01
C LYS A 211 12.99 42.50 11.15
N ALA A 212 14.32 42.60 11.04
CA ALA A 212 15.13 41.59 10.37
C ALA A 212 14.98 40.22 11.05
N THR A 213 14.99 40.18 12.38
CA THR A 213 14.80 38.95 13.17
C THR A 213 13.41 38.33 12.96
N ALA A 214 12.35 39.13 13.05
CA ALA A 214 10.99 38.66 12.78
C ALA A 214 10.81 38.13 11.34
N SER A 215 11.46 38.77 10.36
CA SER A 215 11.48 38.31 8.96
C SER A 215 12.20 36.96 8.82
N ALA A 216 13.39 36.83 9.43
CA ALA A 216 14.15 35.58 9.46
C ALA A 216 13.43 34.44 10.21
N GLU A 217 12.69 34.74 11.28
CA GLU A 217 11.84 33.77 11.98
C GLU A 217 10.66 33.29 11.11
N SER A 218 10.01 34.19 10.37
CA SER A 218 8.98 33.80 9.41
C SER A 218 9.56 32.90 8.33
N HIS A 219 10.69 33.29 7.73
CA HIS A 219 11.37 32.50 6.71
C HIS A 219 11.80 31.11 7.22
N TYR A 220 12.28 31.00 8.46
CA TYR A 220 12.58 29.73 9.09
C TYR A 220 11.35 28.82 9.20
N ASN A 221 10.17 29.38 9.55
CA ASN A 221 8.93 28.61 9.63
C ASN A 221 8.44 28.16 8.24
N ASP A 222 8.52 29.03 7.23
CA ASP A 222 8.19 28.68 5.84
C ASP A 222 9.12 27.59 5.28
N MET A 223 10.42 27.67 5.58
CA MET A 223 11.40 26.64 5.21
C MET A 223 11.17 25.32 5.95
N LYS A 224 10.72 25.36 7.22
CA LYS A 224 10.37 24.17 8.00
C LYS A 224 9.14 23.45 7.44
N ASP A 225 8.10 24.18 7.03
CA ASP A 225 6.93 23.57 6.37
C ASP A 225 7.26 23.07 4.96
N THR A 226 8.14 23.76 4.24
CA THR A 226 8.73 23.30 2.97
C THR A 226 9.51 21.99 3.16
N ALA A 227 10.35 21.90 4.19
CA ALA A 227 11.12 20.70 4.51
C ALA A 227 10.22 19.49 4.81
N LYS A 228 9.16 19.70 5.59
CA LYS A 228 8.13 18.70 5.90
C LYS A 228 7.38 18.24 4.63
N LEU A 229 7.18 19.13 3.67
CA LEU A 229 6.53 18.81 2.40
C LEU A 229 7.44 18.01 1.45
N ILE A 230 8.75 18.33 1.42
CA ILE A 230 9.79 17.53 0.76
C ILE A 230 9.85 16.12 1.36
N GLU A 231 9.87 15.99 2.70
CA GLU A 231 9.88 14.68 3.36
C GLU A 231 8.61 13.86 3.08
N GLN A 232 7.45 14.51 3.00
CA GLN A 232 6.21 13.87 2.54
C GLN A 232 6.24 13.46 1.06
N PHE A 233 7.06 14.08 0.22
CA PHE A 233 7.25 13.71 -1.18
C PHE A 233 8.18 12.50 -1.29
N GLU A 234 9.33 12.51 -0.61
CA GLU A 234 10.24 11.36 -0.57
C GLU A 234 9.55 10.12 0.03
N ALA A 235 8.78 10.28 1.11
CA ALA A 235 7.97 9.19 1.68
C ALA A 235 6.87 8.69 0.71
N PHE A 236 6.35 9.56 -0.16
CA PHE A 236 5.41 9.17 -1.20
C PHE A 236 6.11 8.37 -2.31
N ILE A 237 7.27 8.82 -2.81
CA ILE A 237 8.08 8.08 -3.78
C ILE A 237 8.47 6.70 -3.23
N ASN A 238 8.99 6.64 -1.99
CA ASN A 238 9.30 5.39 -1.31
C ASN A 238 8.08 4.47 -1.15
N LYS A 239 6.87 5.02 -0.96
CA LYS A 239 5.63 4.24 -0.96
C LYS A 239 5.32 3.65 -2.33
N LEU A 240 5.51 4.40 -3.43
CA LEU A 240 5.35 3.88 -4.78
C LEU A 240 6.35 2.75 -5.03
N ASP A 241 7.62 2.99 -4.72
CA ASP A 241 8.71 2.04 -4.91
C ASP A 241 8.52 0.75 -4.10
N THR A 242 8.23 0.83 -2.81
CA THR A 242 7.96 -0.34 -1.96
C THR A 242 6.71 -1.12 -2.36
N THR A 243 5.71 -0.46 -2.98
CA THR A 243 4.53 -1.13 -3.54
C THR A 243 4.88 -1.98 -4.76
N CYS A 244 5.74 -1.47 -5.65
CA CYS A 244 6.20 -2.19 -6.86
C CYS A 244 7.44 -3.09 -6.61
N GLY A 245 8.15 -2.88 -5.50
CA GLY A 245 9.43 -3.48 -5.15
C GLY A 245 9.36 -4.63 -4.13
N GLY A 246 8.15 -5.08 -3.76
CA GLY A 246 8.02 -6.25 -2.88
C GLY A 246 8.67 -7.49 -3.50
N LEU A 247 9.68 -8.03 -2.79
CA LEU A 247 10.54 -9.16 -3.19
C LEU A 247 9.84 -10.15 -4.14
N LEU A 248 10.26 -10.13 -5.40
CA LEU A 248 10.27 -11.32 -6.23
C LEU A 248 11.58 -12.03 -5.92
N GLU A 249 11.57 -12.91 -4.92
CA GLU A 249 12.55 -14.00 -4.90
C GLU A 249 12.33 -14.83 -6.19
N GLU A 250 13.40 -15.36 -6.78
CA GLU A 250 13.36 -16.06 -8.07
C GLU A 250 12.41 -17.29 -8.02
N GLY A 251 11.14 -17.08 -8.34
CA GLY A 251 10.11 -18.12 -8.38
C GLY A 251 8.69 -17.65 -8.02
N ASP A 252 8.52 -16.83 -6.98
CA ASP A 252 7.19 -16.66 -6.35
C ASP A 252 6.36 -15.51 -6.96
N GLY A 253 5.39 -15.88 -7.80
CA GLY A 253 4.46 -14.96 -8.43
C GLY A 253 3.46 -14.35 -7.42
N THR A 254 3.30 -13.03 -7.45
CA THR A 254 2.19 -12.36 -6.78
C THR A 254 1.03 -12.17 -7.75
N VAL A 255 -0.15 -12.69 -7.39
CA VAL A 255 -1.42 -12.43 -8.09
C VAL A 255 -2.37 -11.67 -7.16
N TYR A 256 -3.18 -10.78 -7.73
CA TYR A 256 -4.17 -10.00 -7.01
C TYR A 256 -5.59 -10.46 -7.38
N GLU A 257 -6.51 -10.44 -6.43
CA GLU A 257 -7.90 -10.83 -6.64
C GLU A 257 -8.84 -9.85 -5.93
N LYS A 258 -9.98 -9.54 -6.55
CA LYS A 258 -11.05 -8.75 -5.94
C LYS A 258 -11.96 -9.66 -5.11
N VAL A 259 -12.14 -9.34 -3.84
CA VAL A 259 -13.04 -10.03 -2.91
C VAL A 259 -14.01 -9.02 -2.31
N THR A 260 -15.31 -9.29 -2.43
CA THR A 260 -16.35 -8.49 -1.79
C THR A 260 -16.39 -8.82 -0.29
N VAL A 261 -16.20 -7.79 0.53
CA VAL A 261 -16.27 -7.89 1.99
C VAL A 261 -17.42 -7.03 2.50
N THR A 262 -18.33 -7.62 3.27
CA THR A 262 -19.37 -6.88 3.98
C THR A 262 -18.73 -6.13 5.15
N GLU A 263 -18.67 -4.81 5.05
CA GLU A 263 -18.29 -3.92 6.15
C GLU A 263 -19.52 -3.34 6.85
N TYR A 264 -19.35 -2.83 8.06
CA TYR A 264 -20.41 -2.18 8.84
C TYR A 264 -20.04 -0.74 9.11
N LYS A 265 -20.88 0.21 8.68
CA LYS A 265 -20.76 1.62 9.02
C LYS A 265 -21.76 2.00 10.10
N LYS A 266 -21.36 2.89 11.00
CA LYS A 266 -22.24 3.53 11.98
C LYS A 266 -22.89 4.75 11.33
N GLU A 267 -24.21 4.75 11.24
CA GLU A 267 -24.97 5.86 10.66
C GLU A 267 -26.10 6.28 11.61
N ASN A 268 -26.19 7.57 11.88
CA ASN A 268 -27.33 8.15 12.57
C ASN A 268 -28.55 8.07 11.65
N LYS A 269 -29.60 7.37 12.09
CA LYS A 269 -30.88 7.27 11.38
C LYS A 269 -32.01 7.86 12.23
N VAL A 270 -32.98 8.44 11.53
CA VAL A 270 -34.21 8.94 12.10
C VAL A 270 -35.16 7.77 12.31
N PHE A 271 -35.68 7.65 13.52
CA PHE A 271 -36.80 6.77 13.84
C PHE A 271 -37.95 7.64 14.30
N GLU A 272 -39.12 7.46 13.70
CA GLU A 272 -40.32 8.21 14.07
C GLU A 272 -40.87 7.68 15.40
N THR A 273 -41.36 8.58 16.23
CA THR A 273 -41.90 8.26 17.56
C THR A 273 -43.32 8.81 17.67
N GLU A 274 -44.24 8.00 18.22
CA GLU A 274 -45.63 8.43 18.42
C GLU A 274 -45.76 9.41 19.58
N SER A 275 -44.91 9.26 20.60
CA SER A 275 -44.76 10.20 21.71
C SER A 275 -43.63 11.19 21.46
N GLY A 276 -43.91 12.48 21.72
CA GLY A 276 -42.93 13.56 21.67
C GLY A 276 -43.52 14.85 22.24
N GLU A 277 -42.66 15.70 22.79
CA GLU A 277 -43.03 16.88 23.57
C GLU A 277 -42.18 18.08 23.12
N ILE A 278 -42.73 19.29 23.21
CA ILE A 278 -41.95 20.51 22.94
C ILE A 278 -40.99 20.75 24.12
N LYS A 279 -39.74 20.29 23.99
CA LYS A 279 -38.67 20.43 24.99
C LYS A 279 -37.30 20.54 24.33
N GLU A 280 -36.33 21.05 25.09
CA GLU A 280 -34.91 21.11 24.69
C GLU A 280 -34.41 19.75 24.17
N GLY A 281 -33.74 19.75 23.02
CA GLY A 281 -33.14 18.56 22.41
C GLY A 281 -34.11 17.63 21.66
N GLN A 282 -35.43 17.79 21.81
CA GLN A 282 -36.40 16.97 21.07
C GLN A 282 -36.25 17.19 19.56
N CYS A 283 -36.29 16.10 18.78
CA CYS A 283 -36.20 16.18 17.33
C CYS A 283 -37.55 15.89 16.65
N PHE A 284 -37.74 16.47 15.46
CA PHE A 284 -38.87 16.21 14.57
C PHE A 284 -38.45 16.20 13.10
N ILE A 285 -39.21 15.51 12.25
CA ILE A 285 -39.00 15.38 10.80
C ILE A 285 -40.18 15.94 10.01
N LEU A 286 -39.89 16.66 8.92
CA LEU A 286 -40.91 17.17 8.00
C LEU A 286 -41.38 16.07 7.04
N LYS A 287 -42.69 15.76 7.05
CA LYS A 287 -43.33 14.82 6.11
C LYS A 287 -43.73 15.48 4.80
N THR A 288 -43.93 16.79 4.80
CA THR A 288 -44.30 17.62 3.65
C THR A 288 -43.30 18.76 3.44
N GLY A 289 -43.40 19.46 2.31
CA GLY A 289 -42.69 20.72 2.11
C GLY A 289 -43.40 21.88 2.82
N PHE A 290 -42.62 22.86 3.25
CA PHE A 290 -43.07 24.11 3.88
C PHE A 290 -42.39 25.33 3.22
N ASN A 291 -42.95 26.51 3.44
CA ASN A 291 -42.42 27.78 2.93
C ASN A 291 -40.97 28.03 3.38
N TYR A 292 -40.28 28.88 2.61
CA TYR A 292 -38.88 29.27 2.82
C TYR A 292 -37.85 28.13 2.65
N GLY A 293 -38.07 27.27 1.65
CA GLY A 293 -37.11 26.23 1.24
C GLY A 293 -37.04 25.01 2.17
N ARG A 294 -38.06 24.80 3.00
CA ARG A 294 -38.10 23.74 4.02
C ARG A 294 -38.68 22.46 3.42
N SER A 295 -37.82 21.64 2.83
CA SER A 295 -38.22 20.43 2.10
C SER A 295 -38.58 19.24 3.01
N LYS A 296 -39.42 18.35 2.48
CA LYS A 296 -39.69 17.02 3.05
C LYS A 296 -38.39 16.27 3.38
N GLY A 297 -38.38 15.58 4.51
CA GLY A 297 -37.25 14.79 5.00
C GLY A 297 -36.21 15.60 5.80
N TYR A 298 -36.38 16.91 5.96
CA TYR A 298 -35.53 17.69 6.86
C TYR A 298 -35.86 17.37 8.32
N VAL A 299 -34.80 17.20 9.12
CA VAL A 299 -34.86 16.95 10.56
C VAL A 299 -34.43 18.20 11.30
N TYR A 300 -35.14 18.55 12.36
CA TYR A 300 -34.90 19.70 13.20
C TYR A 300 -34.74 19.28 14.66
N ARG A 301 -33.89 19.97 15.42
CA ARG A 301 -33.75 19.83 16.87
C ARG A 301 -34.25 21.10 17.56
N ILE A 302 -35.14 20.93 18.53
CA ILE A 302 -35.75 22.00 19.32
C ILE A 302 -34.77 22.51 20.37
N HIS A 303 -34.75 23.84 20.53
CA HIS A 303 -34.06 24.57 21.57
C HIS A 303 -35.01 25.55 22.27
N ARG A 304 -34.82 25.73 23.57
CA ARG A 304 -35.52 26.66 24.45
C ARG A 304 -34.66 27.91 24.63
N THR A 305 -35.32 29.06 24.56
CA THR A 305 -34.72 30.38 24.75
C THR A 305 -35.63 31.23 25.61
N GLU A 306 -35.06 31.94 26.57
CA GLU A 306 -35.80 32.90 27.39
C GLU A 306 -35.63 34.31 26.82
N TYR A 307 -36.73 35.04 26.66
CA TYR A 307 -36.73 36.43 26.23
C TYR A 307 -37.87 37.17 26.93
N ASP A 308 -37.58 38.33 27.53
CA ASP A 308 -38.57 39.15 28.25
C ASP A 308 -39.39 38.36 29.31
N GLY A 309 -38.71 37.46 30.05
CA GLY A 309 -39.33 36.59 31.05
C GLY A 309 -40.29 35.53 30.49
N LYS A 310 -40.27 35.29 29.18
CA LYS A 310 -41.10 34.28 28.50
C LYS A 310 -40.24 33.25 27.78
N GLU A 311 -40.73 32.02 27.77
CA GLU A 311 -40.08 30.90 27.11
C GLU A 311 -40.51 30.79 25.65
N HIS A 312 -39.53 30.76 24.77
CA HIS A 312 -39.70 30.61 23.33
C HIS A 312 -38.92 29.40 22.83
N PHE A 313 -39.61 28.56 22.06
CA PHE A 313 -39.00 27.39 21.43
C PHE A 313 -38.77 27.66 19.93
N HIS A 314 -37.56 27.34 19.47
CA HIS A 314 -37.13 27.41 18.08
C HIS A 314 -36.38 26.12 17.74
N ALA A 315 -36.04 25.88 16.47
CA ALA A 315 -35.24 24.71 16.10
C ALA A 315 -34.25 24.97 14.97
N TYR A 316 -33.10 24.29 15.05
CA TYR A 316 -32.12 24.24 13.99
C TYR A 316 -32.23 22.95 13.19
N LYS A 317 -32.12 23.09 11.86
CA LYS A 317 -32.05 21.97 10.94
C LYS A 317 -30.75 21.18 11.16
N LEU A 318 -30.81 19.87 11.16
CA LEU A 318 -29.62 19.01 11.18
C LEU A 318 -29.02 18.84 9.78
N ASN A 319 -27.70 18.67 9.72
CA ASN A 319 -26.98 18.31 8.50
C ASN A 319 -27.42 16.92 7.98
N GLY A 320 -27.10 16.60 6.72
CA GLY A 320 -27.48 15.31 6.11
C GLY A 320 -26.85 14.06 6.74
N LYS A 321 -25.96 14.21 7.74
CA LYS A 321 -25.40 13.12 8.57
C LYS A 321 -26.02 13.04 9.97
N LEU A 322 -26.93 13.96 10.31
CA LEU A 322 -27.57 14.09 11.63
C LEU A 322 -26.54 14.17 12.80
N THR A 323 -25.41 14.85 12.56
CA THR A 323 -24.33 15.02 13.54
C THR A 323 -24.12 16.46 14.00
N LYS A 324 -24.59 17.45 13.23
CA LYS A 324 -24.42 18.87 13.53
C LYS A 324 -25.64 19.67 13.10
N GLU A 325 -25.98 20.67 13.90
CA GLU A 325 -26.96 21.70 13.56
C GLU A 325 -26.41 22.66 12.52
N CYS A 326 -27.26 23.09 11.59
CA CYS A 326 -26.98 24.13 10.62
C CYS A 326 -27.42 25.47 11.20
N THR A 327 -26.55 26.18 11.91
CA THR A 327 -26.84 27.49 12.52
C THR A 327 -26.60 28.68 11.57
N GLY A 328 -26.05 28.43 10.38
CA GLY A 328 -25.70 29.47 9.41
C GLY A 328 -26.91 30.16 8.77
N ARG A 329 -26.92 31.50 8.76
CA ARG A 329 -28.03 32.34 8.27
C ARG A 329 -28.22 32.37 6.75
N ALA A 330 -27.28 31.83 5.97
CA ALA A 330 -27.29 31.88 4.50
C ALA A 330 -28.44 31.09 3.83
N ASN A 331 -29.07 30.16 4.55
CA ASN A 331 -30.26 29.45 4.08
C ASN A 331 -31.36 29.54 5.14
N GLN A 332 -32.48 30.18 4.82
CA GLN A 332 -33.59 30.40 5.74
C GLN A 332 -34.23 29.08 6.23
N ALA A 333 -34.12 27.99 5.46
CA ALA A 333 -34.60 26.67 5.87
C ALA A 333 -33.81 26.08 7.06
N ASN A 334 -32.65 26.64 7.41
CA ASN A 334 -31.85 26.19 8.53
C ASN A 334 -32.49 26.48 9.90
N TYR A 335 -33.41 27.44 9.96
CA TYR A 335 -34.05 27.88 11.20
C TYR A 335 -35.57 27.71 11.14
N TRP A 336 -36.14 27.21 12.22
CA TRP A 336 -37.58 27.10 12.45
C TRP A 336 -37.96 27.92 13.68
N SER A 337 -38.77 28.96 13.47
CA SER A 337 -39.34 29.79 14.53
C SER A 337 -40.74 29.30 14.92
N TYR A 338 -41.23 29.72 16.10
CA TYR A 338 -42.62 29.50 16.55
C TYR A 338 -43.00 28.03 16.74
N ILE A 339 -42.32 27.35 17.67
CA ILE A 339 -42.63 25.95 18.05
C ILE A 339 -43.65 25.88 19.20
N THR A 340 -44.00 27.02 19.80
CA THR A 340 -44.99 27.19 20.88
C THR A 340 -46.44 27.28 20.42
N ASP A 341 -46.68 27.48 19.13
CA ASP A 341 -48.00 27.85 18.63
C ASP A 341 -48.89 26.62 18.44
N GLU A 342 -50.21 26.76 18.66
CA GLU A 342 -51.20 25.71 18.33
C GLU A 342 -51.05 25.19 16.89
N ILE A 343 -50.54 26.03 15.99
CA ILE A 343 -50.29 25.72 14.59
C ILE A 343 -49.26 24.60 14.44
N PHE A 344 -48.22 24.55 15.29
CA PHE A 344 -47.20 23.50 15.27
C PHE A 344 -47.81 22.13 15.65
N LEU A 345 -48.61 22.09 16.72
CA LEU A 345 -49.32 20.88 17.13
C LEU A 345 -50.34 20.42 16.06
N LYS A 346 -51.08 21.36 15.45
CA LYS A 346 -51.97 21.08 14.30
C LYS A 346 -51.23 20.54 13.08
N TRP A 347 -49.92 20.78 12.92
CA TRP A 347 -49.11 20.15 11.87
C TRP A 347 -48.65 18.72 12.22
N ILE A 348 -48.47 18.41 13.51
CA ILE A 348 -48.25 17.05 14.00
C ILE A 348 -49.54 16.22 13.82
N GLU A 349 -50.69 16.72 14.29
CA GLU A 349 -52.00 16.07 14.17
C GLU A 349 -52.38 15.76 12.71
N LYS A 350 -52.07 16.68 11.79
CA LYS A 350 -52.32 16.51 10.34
C LYS A 350 -51.28 15.63 9.64
N GLY A 351 -50.26 15.13 10.34
CA GLY A 351 -49.20 14.28 9.77
C GLY A 351 -48.24 15.01 8.82
N ASN A 352 -48.20 16.36 8.84
CA ASN A 352 -47.24 17.16 8.06
C ASN A 352 -45.85 17.18 8.70
N ILE A 353 -45.79 16.97 10.01
CA ILE A 353 -44.59 16.83 10.83
C ILE A 353 -44.76 15.57 11.69
N SER A 354 -43.67 14.90 12.05
CA SER A 354 -43.71 13.80 13.02
C SER A 354 -42.55 13.92 13.99
N TRP A 355 -42.77 13.52 15.24
CA TRP A 355 -41.69 13.41 16.23
C TRP A 355 -40.71 12.32 15.82
N CYS A 356 -39.44 12.50 16.19
CA CYS A 356 -38.44 11.50 15.90
C CYS A 356 -37.29 11.48 16.91
N GLU A 357 -36.67 10.31 17.03
CA GLU A 357 -35.44 10.06 17.75
C GLU A 357 -34.32 9.72 16.76
N ILE A 358 -33.07 10.09 17.08
CA ILE A 358 -31.91 9.81 16.23
C ILE A 358 -31.09 8.71 16.89
N LYS A 359 -31.04 7.53 16.28
CA LYS A 359 -30.31 6.37 16.81
C LYS A 359 -29.12 6.03 15.91
N GLU A 360 -28.00 5.65 16.52
CA GLU A 360 -26.86 5.12 15.80
C GLU A 360 -27.16 3.68 15.37
N VAL A 361 -27.20 3.43 14.05
CA VAL A 361 -27.47 2.12 13.47
C VAL A 361 -26.22 1.61 12.76
N LYS A 362 -25.86 0.34 13.00
CA LYS A 362 -24.85 -0.35 12.20
C LYS A 362 -25.50 -0.84 10.91
N THR A 363 -25.18 -0.24 9.77
CA THR A 363 -25.65 -0.68 8.46
C THR A 363 -24.56 -1.47 7.74
N PRO A 364 -24.86 -2.70 7.25
CA PRO A 364 -23.94 -3.42 6.38
C PRO A 364 -23.84 -2.71 5.02
N TYR A 365 -22.67 -2.74 4.41
CA TYR A 365 -22.42 -2.33 3.04
C TYR A 365 -21.30 -3.18 2.43
N GLU A 366 -21.38 -3.43 1.14
CA GLU A 366 -20.40 -4.25 0.43
C GLU A 366 -19.25 -3.41 -0.11
N VAL A 367 -18.03 -3.91 0.05
CA VAL A 367 -16.80 -3.26 -0.40
C VAL A 367 -15.94 -4.26 -1.15
N GLU A 368 -15.66 -4.00 -2.43
CA GLU A 368 -14.59 -4.69 -3.16
C GLU A 368 -13.23 -4.34 -2.54
N LYS A 369 -12.53 -5.35 -2.02
CA LYS A 369 -11.14 -5.23 -1.57
C LYS A 369 -10.24 -6.08 -2.46
N VAL A 370 -9.02 -5.61 -2.71
CA VAL A 370 -8.03 -6.38 -3.45
C VAL A 370 -7.15 -7.14 -2.44
N ILE A 371 -7.07 -8.46 -2.58
CA ILE A 371 -6.26 -9.34 -1.75
C ILE A 371 -5.01 -9.78 -2.53
N LYS A 372 -3.84 -9.72 -1.88
CA LYS A 372 -2.58 -10.25 -2.41
C LYS A 372 -2.52 -11.77 -2.14
N LYS A 373 -2.48 -12.59 -3.19
CA LYS A 373 -2.16 -14.02 -3.11
C LYS A 373 -0.72 -14.24 -3.58
N THR A 374 0.10 -14.87 -2.75
CA THR A 374 1.42 -15.37 -3.15
C THR A 374 1.23 -16.77 -3.72
N ILE A 375 1.55 -16.95 -5.00
CA ILE A 375 1.65 -18.26 -5.64
C ILE A 375 3.10 -18.71 -5.48
N LYS A 376 3.29 -19.79 -4.71
CA LYS A 376 4.57 -20.47 -4.68
C LYS A 376 4.77 -21.18 -6.01
N ALA A 377 5.93 -21.01 -6.65
CA ALA A 377 6.22 -21.80 -7.85
C ALA A 377 6.33 -23.29 -7.47
N GLU A 378 5.48 -24.12 -8.07
CA GLU A 378 5.75 -25.54 -8.15
C GLU A 378 7.04 -25.73 -8.96
N LYS A 379 8.02 -26.43 -8.38
CA LYS A 379 9.24 -26.81 -9.11
C LYS A 379 8.81 -27.63 -10.32
N LYS A 380 9.06 -27.10 -11.53
CA LYS A 380 8.84 -27.83 -12.78
C LYS A 380 9.74 -29.06 -12.85
N THR A 381 9.25 -30.18 -12.37
CA THR A 381 9.80 -31.49 -12.72
C THR A 381 9.42 -31.79 -14.16
N ALA A 382 10.39 -32.19 -14.99
CA ALA A 382 10.14 -32.53 -16.38
C ALA A 382 9.19 -33.72 -16.53
N GLN A 383 8.51 -33.80 -17.69
CA GLN A 383 7.42 -34.74 -18.00
C GLN A 383 7.70 -36.19 -17.57
N LYS A 384 6.71 -36.81 -16.91
CA LYS A 384 6.36 -38.21 -17.14
C LYS A 384 4.86 -38.45 -16.96
N THR A 385 4.35 -39.41 -17.73
CA THR A 385 2.93 -39.67 -18.00
C THR A 385 2.34 -40.69 -17.02
N THR A 386 1.03 -40.56 -16.72
CA THR A 386 0.15 -41.59 -16.10
C THR A 386 0.53 -41.93 -14.62
N THR A 387 -0.36 -42.23 -13.67
CA THR A 387 -1.77 -42.69 -13.70
C THR A 387 -2.46 -42.25 -12.38
N GLU A 388 -3.79 -42.33 -12.30
CA GLU A 388 -4.51 -42.26 -11.02
C GLU A 388 -4.10 -43.42 -10.09
N ALA A 389 -3.81 -43.13 -8.82
CA ALA A 389 -3.81 -44.10 -7.73
C ALA A 389 -4.07 -43.39 -6.39
N THR A 390 -5.03 -43.93 -5.64
CA THR A 390 -5.27 -43.56 -4.24
C THR A 390 -4.22 -44.25 -3.38
N GLU A 391 -3.42 -43.50 -2.61
CA GLU A 391 -2.53 -44.10 -1.60
C GLU A 391 -2.84 -43.56 -0.21
N GLU A 392 -3.48 -44.42 0.57
CA GLU A 392 -3.51 -44.35 2.03
C GLU A 392 -2.09 -44.44 2.56
N THR A 393 -1.71 -43.55 3.48
CA THR A 393 -0.50 -43.75 4.29
C THR A 393 -0.91 -44.08 5.71
N ASN A 394 -0.89 -45.38 6.03
CA ASN A 394 -0.87 -45.85 7.41
C ASN A 394 0.31 -45.18 8.13
N ILE A 395 0.02 -44.50 9.24
CA ILE A 395 1.04 -43.95 10.14
C ILE A 395 0.94 -44.77 11.43
N ASP A 396 2.05 -45.36 11.85
CA ASP A 396 2.10 -46.14 13.08
C ASP A 396 2.09 -45.21 14.29
N ILE A 397 0.90 -45.02 14.86
CA ILE A 397 0.63 -44.13 16.00
C ILE A 397 0.56 -44.94 17.31
N ASN A 398 0.70 -46.26 17.24
CA ASN A 398 0.51 -47.21 18.35
C ASN A 398 1.49 -47.04 19.53
N GLY A 399 2.53 -46.22 19.39
CA GLY A 399 3.46 -45.89 20.48
C GLY A 399 3.06 -44.69 21.34
N LEU A 400 2.09 -43.86 20.92
CA LEU A 400 1.80 -42.57 21.56
C LEU A 400 0.70 -42.65 22.62
N THR A 401 1.02 -42.21 23.84
CA THR A 401 0.04 -42.10 24.93
C THR A 401 -0.72 -40.76 24.88
N PHE A 402 -2.05 -40.86 24.88
CA PHE A 402 -2.98 -39.72 24.85
C PHE A 402 -3.75 -39.60 26.16
N GLU A 403 -3.69 -38.43 26.79
CA GLU A 403 -4.50 -38.06 27.95
C GLU A 403 -5.75 -37.31 27.48
N VAL A 404 -6.93 -37.73 27.92
CA VAL A 404 -8.22 -37.11 27.56
C VAL A 404 -8.89 -36.53 28.81
N SER A 405 -9.16 -35.22 28.79
CA SER A 405 -9.91 -34.50 29.84
C SER A 405 -11.15 -33.81 29.26
N GLU A 406 -12.15 -33.56 30.11
CA GLU A 406 -13.41 -32.92 29.72
C GLU A 406 -13.41 -31.42 30.09
N ASP A 407 -14.04 -30.57 29.27
CA ASP A 407 -14.13 -29.11 29.44
C ASP A 407 -15.40 -28.58 28.73
N THR A 408 -15.67 -27.28 28.78
CA THR A 408 -16.84 -26.65 28.13
C THR A 408 -16.44 -25.48 27.22
N ASP A 409 -17.06 -25.40 26.03
CA ASP A 409 -16.90 -24.27 25.12
C ASP A 409 -17.57 -23.03 25.71
N THR A 410 -16.80 -22.01 26.03
CA THR A 410 -17.28 -20.78 26.71
C THR A 410 -18.16 -19.87 25.84
N ARG A 411 -18.40 -20.24 24.57
CA ARG A 411 -19.23 -19.49 23.61
C ARG A 411 -20.54 -20.23 23.29
N THR A 412 -20.57 -21.56 23.35
CA THR A 412 -21.78 -22.37 23.09
C THR A 412 -22.29 -23.15 24.31
N ASN A 413 -21.53 -23.20 25.40
CA ASN A 413 -21.74 -24.06 26.59
C ASN A 413 -21.82 -25.56 26.25
N GLU A 414 -21.28 -25.98 25.10
CA GLU A 414 -21.22 -27.37 24.68
C GLU A 414 -20.03 -28.08 25.36
N LYS A 415 -20.20 -29.38 25.64
CA LYS A 415 -19.13 -30.22 26.20
C LYS A 415 -18.07 -30.50 25.14
N ILE A 416 -16.80 -30.32 25.48
CA ILE A 416 -15.64 -30.55 24.60
C ILE A 416 -14.61 -31.44 25.30
N TYR A 417 -13.84 -32.17 24.50
CA TYR A 417 -12.79 -33.06 25.00
C TYR A 417 -11.42 -32.52 24.59
N LEU A 418 -10.52 -32.39 25.55
CA LEU A 418 -9.13 -32.00 25.34
C LEU A 418 -8.27 -33.26 25.34
N VAL A 419 -7.54 -33.46 24.25
CA VAL A 419 -6.56 -34.53 24.11
C VAL A 419 -5.15 -33.93 24.14
N LYS A 420 -4.33 -34.38 25.08
CA LYS A 420 -2.90 -34.06 25.15
C LYS A 420 -2.08 -35.30 24.81
N VAL A 421 -0.95 -35.10 24.14
CA VAL A 421 0.07 -36.14 23.98
C VAL A 421 1.02 -35.99 25.16
N ALA A 422 1.24 -37.06 25.92
CA ALA A 422 2.11 -36.99 27.11
C ALA A 422 3.60 -36.80 26.74
N GLU A 423 3.99 -37.25 25.55
CA GLU A 423 5.36 -37.23 25.06
C GLU A 423 5.75 -35.92 24.34
N LYS A 424 7.03 -35.54 24.47
CA LYS A 424 7.62 -34.39 23.76
C LYS A 424 7.90 -34.75 22.30
N LEU A 425 6.91 -34.53 21.43
CA LEU A 425 7.03 -34.75 19.98
C LEU A 425 8.08 -33.84 19.31
N SER A 426 8.81 -34.40 18.34
CA SER A 426 9.60 -33.62 17.38
C SER A 426 8.69 -32.74 16.51
N ARG A 427 9.27 -31.73 15.84
CA ARG A 427 8.51 -30.88 14.90
C ARG A 427 7.89 -31.68 13.75
N GLU A 428 8.56 -32.72 13.28
CA GLU A 428 8.11 -33.55 12.16
C GLU A 428 7.00 -34.51 12.61
N ASP A 429 7.12 -35.10 13.79
CA ASP A 429 6.13 -36.02 14.33
C ASP A 429 4.86 -35.30 14.79
N TYR A 430 4.98 -34.09 15.35
CA TYR A 430 3.84 -33.22 15.58
C TYR A 430 3.05 -32.92 14.29
N ILE A 431 3.73 -32.75 13.14
CA ILE A 431 3.04 -32.54 11.85
C ILE A 431 2.28 -33.80 11.43
N LYS A 432 2.82 -35.01 11.65
CA LYS A 432 2.15 -36.30 11.40
C LYS A 432 0.92 -36.45 12.30
N VAL A 433 1.08 -36.29 13.62
CA VAL A 433 0.00 -36.39 14.62
C VAL A 433 -1.10 -35.37 14.37
N ASN A 434 -0.77 -34.12 14.04
CA ASN A 434 -1.74 -33.07 13.72
C ASN A 434 -2.49 -33.33 12.40
N LYS A 435 -1.87 -33.99 11.40
CA LYS A 435 -2.59 -34.45 10.21
C LYS A 435 -3.60 -35.56 10.56
N TYR A 436 -3.16 -36.56 11.34
CA TYR A 436 -4.03 -37.66 11.78
C TYR A 436 -5.21 -37.19 12.64
N ILE A 437 -4.95 -36.36 13.66
CA ILE A 437 -6.00 -35.81 14.52
C ILE A 437 -7.02 -34.99 13.72
N LYS A 438 -6.59 -34.28 12.67
CA LYS A 438 -7.51 -33.61 11.74
C LYS A 438 -8.34 -34.56 10.89
N SER A 439 -7.80 -35.70 10.45
CA SER A 439 -8.59 -36.69 9.70
C SER A 439 -9.66 -37.37 10.56
N ILE A 440 -9.46 -37.47 11.87
CA ILE A 440 -10.49 -37.93 12.82
C ILE A 440 -11.33 -36.78 13.43
N GLY A 441 -11.30 -35.58 12.82
CA GLY A 441 -12.20 -34.46 13.14
C GLY A 441 -11.76 -33.54 14.30
N GLY A 442 -10.61 -33.79 14.93
CA GLY A 442 -10.05 -32.94 15.98
C GLY A 442 -9.20 -31.77 15.45
N TYR A 443 -8.96 -30.75 16.29
CA TYR A 443 -8.09 -29.62 15.93
C TYR A 443 -7.24 -29.11 17.09
N TYR A 444 -6.00 -28.69 16.81
CA TYR A 444 -5.13 -28.14 17.86
C TYR A 444 -5.55 -26.72 18.28
N SER A 445 -5.79 -26.51 19.57
CA SER A 445 -6.04 -25.21 20.18
C SER A 445 -4.76 -24.62 20.77
N LYS A 446 -4.33 -23.48 20.21
CA LYS A 446 -3.21 -22.69 20.76
C LYS A 446 -3.50 -22.09 22.13
N PHE A 447 -4.78 -21.93 22.51
CA PHE A 447 -5.19 -21.32 23.78
C PHE A 447 -5.31 -22.34 24.92
N LYS A 448 -5.74 -23.57 24.61
CA LYS A 448 -5.86 -24.68 25.57
C LYS A 448 -4.64 -25.62 25.56
N HIS A 449 -3.69 -25.39 24.65
CA HIS A 449 -2.48 -26.20 24.43
C HIS A 449 -2.75 -27.70 24.30
N ALA A 450 -3.87 -28.05 23.65
CA ALA A 450 -4.38 -29.41 23.48
C ALA A 450 -5.15 -29.55 22.16
N PHE A 451 -5.37 -30.77 21.70
CA PHE A 451 -6.27 -31.06 20.60
C PHE A 451 -7.71 -31.12 21.10
N LEU A 452 -8.62 -30.41 20.44
CA LEU A 452 -10.04 -30.33 20.79
C LEU A 452 -10.88 -31.24 19.91
N PHE A 453 -11.79 -31.96 20.55
CA PHE A 453 -12.83 -32.77 19.91
C PHE A 453 -14.21 -32.39 20.45
N LYS A 454 -15.23 -32.48 19.59
CA LYS A 454 -16.64 -32.25 19.95
C LYS A 454 -17.33 -33.49 20.51
N GLU A 455 -16.89 -34.66 20.06
CA GLU A 455 -17.37 -35.96 20.50
C GLU A 455 -16.22 -36.69 21.22
N ASP A 456 -16.55 -37.69 22.03
CA ASP A 456 -15.57 -38.38 22.87
C ASP A 456 -14.58 -39.20 22.02
N PRO A 457 -13.29 -38.82 21.93
CA PRO A 457 -12.34 -39.46 21.02
C PRO A 457 -11.73 -40.73 21.61
N THR A 458 -12.09 -41.14 22.84
CA THR A 458 -11.47 -42.26 23.55
C THR A 458 -11.52 -43.58 22.76
N THR A 459 -12.59 -43.84 21.99
CA THR A 459 -12.71 -45.03 21.13
C THR A 459 -11.92 -44.95 19.82
N LEU A 460 -11.57 -43.74 19.36
CA LEU A 460 -10.79 -43.49 18.14
C LEU A 460 -9.28 -43.45 18.42
N LEU A 461 -8.89 -43.11 19.65
CA LEU A 461 -7.50 -42.99 20.12
C LEU A 461 -7.05 -44.14 21.04
N ASN A 462 -7.92 -45.11 21.30
CA ASN A 462 -7.63 -46.36 22.03
C ASN A 462 -7.00 -46.14 23.43
N CYS A 463 -7.45 -45.10 24.13
CA CYS A 463 -6.92 -44.67 25.44
C CYS A 463 -7.97 -44.87 26.57
N SER A 464 -7.61 -44.55 27.82
CA SER A 464 -8.50 -44.64 28.99
C SER A 464 -8.66 -43.27 29.66
N LYS A 465 -9.86 -42.96 30.16
CA LYS A 465 -10.15 -41.65 30.79
C LYS A 465 -9.40 -41.49 32.12
N VAL A 466 -8.92 -40.27 32.37
CA VAL A 466 -8.39 -39.84 33.67
C VAL A 466 -9.27 -38.70 34.18
N GLU A 467 -10.08 -38.98 35.20
CA GLU A 467 -10.88 -37.96 35.87
C GLU A 467 -9.96 -37.01 36.66
N THR A 468 -10.11 -35.71 36.47
CA THR A 468 -9.28 -34.69 37.14
C THR A 468 -10.12 -33.88 38.12
N VAL A 469 -9.69 -33.85 39.39
CA VAL A 469 -10.28 -33.01 40.43
C VAL A 469 -9.65 -31.61 40.36
N THR A 470 -10.48 -30.59 40.59
CA THR A 470 -10.12 -29.17 40.57
C THR A 470 -9.23 -28.74 41.74
N GLU A 471 -8.20 -27.91 41.50
CA GLU A 471 -7.95 -26.68 42.29
C GLU A 471 -6.86 -25.74 41.70
N THR A 472 -6.64 -24.64 42.42
CA THR A 472 -6.25 -23.26 42.07
C THR A 472 -4.75 -22.97 41.78
N GLU A 473 -4.49 -21.72 41.37
CA GLU A 473 -3.23 -20.97 41.18
C GLU A 473 -1.92 -21.47 41.85
N GLU A 474 -0.78 -21.41 41.10
CA GLU A 474 0.33 -20.46 41.35
C GLU A 474 1.49 -20.59 40.31
N LYS A 475 2.40 -19.61 40.32
CA LYS A 475 3.74 -19.55 39.65
C LYS A 475 4.80 -19.78 40.76
N PRO A 476 6.08 -20.23 40.56
CA PRO A 476 6.98 -19.81 39.46
C PRO A 476 8.19 -20.75 39.09
N THR A 477 9.12 -20.21 38.28
CA THR A 477 10.60 -20.46 38.26
C THR A 477 11.20 -21.72 37.57
N GLU A 478 12.48 -21.51 37.21
CA GLU A 478 13.52 -22.30 36.50
C GLU A 478 13.92 -23.61 37.25
N THR A 479 14.88 -24.47 36.85
CA THR A 479 16.10 -24.31 36.01
C THR A 479 16.64 -25.70 35.55
N THR A 480 17.38 -25.73 34.42
CA THR A 480 18.52 -26.66 34.08
C THR A 480 18.36 -28.21 34.18
N GLU A 481 19.21 -29.11 33.63
CA GLU A 481 20.51 -29.01 32.93
C GLU A 481 20.80 -30.21 31.96
N THR A 482 21.67 -29.94 30.98
CA THR A 482 22.68 -30.79 30.24
C THR A 482 22.52 -32.25 29.78
N ALA A 483 23.07 -32.45 28.56
CA ALA A 483 23.92 -33.54 28.06
C ALA A 483 23.26 -34.92 27.73
N THR A 484 23.75 -35.70 26.76
CA THR A 484 25.09 -35.73 26.10
C THR A 484 25.01 -36.04 24.59
N GLU A 485 26.03 -35.61 23.83
CA GLU A 485 26.28 -35.89 22.40
C GLU A 485 26.79 -37.35 22.17
N THR A 486 27.18 -37.88 21.00
CA THR A 486 27.67 -37.44 19.66
C THR A 486 27.58 -38.69 18.71
N PRO A 487 28.18 -38.77 17.49
CA PRO A 487 28.46 -37.83 16.38
C PRO A 487 27.73 -38.29 15.07
N GLN A 488 27.82 -37.74 13.86
CA GLN A 488 28.71 -36.83 13.09
C GLN A 488 27.86 -36.28 11.88
N GLN A 489 28.23 -35.36 10.97
CA GLN A 489 29.50 -34.67 10.67
C GLN A 489 29.28 -33.28 10.02
N GLU A 490 29.77 -32.23 10.69
CA GLU A 490 30.52 -31.05 10.19
C GLU A 490 30.09 -30.26 8.91
N GLU A 491 29.65 -29.02 9.13
CA GLU A 491 30.37 -27.83 8.61
C GLU A 491 30.63 -26.87 9.80
N THR A 492 31.86 -26.37 9.94
CA THR A 492 32.32 -25.65 11.15
C THR A 492 31.95 -24.16 11.14
N LYS A 493 30.98 -23.74 11.96
CA LYS A 493 30.80 -22.33 12.32
C LYS A 493 31.73 -21.94 13.48
N GLN A 494 32.49 -20.86 13.30
CA GLN A 494 33.41 -20.33 14.31
C GLN A 494 32.65 -19.66 15.47
N SER A 495 33.15 -19.80 16.70
CA SER A 495 32.61 -19.09 17.86
C SER A 495 32.90 -17.59 17.76
N ILE A 496 31.85 -16.78 17.65
CA ILE A 496 31.94 -15.32 17.55
C ILE A 496 31.94 -14.74 18.97
N ASN A 497 33.04 -14.11 19.36
CA ASN A 497 33.13 -13.37 20.62
C ASN A 497 32.47 -11.99 20.48
N TYR A 498 31.94 -11.48 21.60
CA TYR A 498 31.25 -10.20 21.65
C TYR A 498 31.84 -9.31 22.75
N ASN A 499 32.12 -8.07 22.40
CA ASN A 499 32.46 -7.01 23.33
C ASN A 499 31.17 -6.31 23.81
N ILE A 500 31.02 -6.15 25.13
CA ILE A 500 29.85 -5.54 25.76
C ILE A 500 30.31 -4.26 26.47
N THR A 501 29.73 -3.11 26.08
CA THR A 501 30.08 -1.80 26.63
C THR A 501 28.83 -1.05 27.13
N GLU A 502 28.97 -0.32 28.23
CA GLU A 502 27.90 0.53 28.77
C GLU A 502 27.97 1.94 28.14
N ASP A 503 26.81 2.48 27.77
CA ASP A 503 26.65 3.83 27.21
C ASP A 503 25.34 4.48 27.72
N THR A 504 25.13 5.76 27.42
CA THR A 504 23.93 6.51 27.81
C THR A 504 23.17 7.03 26.60
N HIS A 505 21.85 6.84 26.61
CA HIS A 505 21.00 7.21 25.47
C HIS A 505 20.83 8.74 25.37
N THR A 506 21.46 9.33 24.35
CA THR A 506 21.65 10.79 24.18
C THR A 506 20.39 11.66 24.21
N LYS A 507 19.19 11.09 24.04
CA LYS A 507 17.90 11.80 24.11
C LYS A 507 17.09 11.59 25.39
N THR A 508 17.44 10.61 26.22
CA THR A 508 16.65 10.25 27.42
C THR A 508 17.47 10.02 28.68
N GLY A 509 18.80 10.02 28.60
CA GLY A 509 19.71 9.77 29.72
C GLY A 509 19.69 8.33 30.25
N ALA A 510 18.92 7.42 29.63
CA ALA A 510 18.81 6.04 30.07
C ALA A 510 20.10 5.25 29.79
N LYS A 511 20.54 4.42 30.76
CA LYS A 511 21.64 3.46 30.58
C LYS A 511 21.26 2.46 29.48
N ILE A 512 22.18 2.18 28.58
CA ILE A 512 22.06 1.22 27.48
C ILE A 512 23.35 0.40 27.37
N TRP A 513 23.23 -0.81 26.82
CA TRP A 513 24.35 -1.71 26.61
C TRP A 513 24.55 -1.97 25.13
N ILE A 514 25.79 -1.83 24.65
CA ILE A 514 26.17 -2.00 23.24
C ILE A 514 26.99 -3.27 23.14
N VAL A 515 26.48 -4.23 22.36
CA VAL A 515 27.11 -5.53 22.08
C VAL A 515 27.61 -5.51 20.63
N SER A 516 28.92 -5.63 20.44
CA SER A 516 29.54 -5.68 19.12
C SER A 516 30.37 -6.96 18.97
N PRO A 517 30.29 -7.68 17.83
CA PRO A 517 31.17 -8.82 17.59
C PRO A 517 32.61 -8.34 17.39
N ASP A 518 33.58 -9.11 17.88
CA ASP A 518 35.01 -8.77 17.74
C ASP A 518 35.54 -8.94 16.31
N THR A 519 34.79 -9.62 15.44
CA THR A 519 35.13 -9.87 14.03
C THR A 519 34.04 -9.35 13.08
N GLU A 520 34.45 -8.91 11.89
CA GLU A 520 33.50 -8.51 10.85
C GLU A 520 32.73 -9.74 10.32
N LEU A 521 31.42 -9.73 10.55
CA LEU A 521 30.53 -10.82 10.18
C LEU A 521 30.15 -10.76 8.71
N ASN A 522 30.09 -11.93 8.06
CA ASN A 522 29.51 -12.03 6.72
C ASN A 522 27.98 -11.76 6.76
N LYS A 523 27.40 -11.53 5.58
CA LYS A 523 26.00 -11.12 5.43
C LYS A 523 24.98 -12.14 5.96
N GLN A 524 25.32 -13.44 6.00
CA GLN A 524 24.44 -14.49 6.50
C GLN A 524 24.51 -14.56 8.04
N ASP A 525 25.71 -14.64 8.61
CA ASP A 525 25.89 -14.70 10.07
C ASP A 525 25.41 -13.43 10.76
N PHE A 526 25.62 -12.25 10.15
CA PHE A 526 25.04 -11.01 10.64
C PHE A 526 23.49 -11.02 10.65
N ALA A 527 22.87 -11.66 9.65
CA ALA A 527 21.42 -11.79 9.60
C ALA A 527 20.87 -12.78 10.63
N GLU A 528 21.60 -13.86 10.93
CA GLU A 528 21.28 -14.80 12.01
C GLU A 528 21.41 -14.14 13.38
N ILE A 529 22.54 -13.48 13.67
CA ILE A 529 22.77 -12.78 14.94
C ILE A 529 21.74 -11.66 15.13
N LYS A 530 21.41 -10.91 14.08
CA LYS A 530 20.35 -9.89 14.13
C LYS A 530 18.97 -10.50 14.44
N ARG A 531 18.67 -11.72 14.02
CA ARG A 531 17.45 -12.44 14.41
C ARG A 531 17.51 -12.91 15.87
N LYS A 532 18.63 -13.52 16.31
CA LYS A 532 18.87 -13.97 17.69
C LYS A 532 18.76 -12.81 18.69
N PHE A 533 19.37 -11.67 18.40
CA PHE A 533 19.35 -10.51 19.29
C PHE A 533 18.01 -9.77 19.26
N ALA A 534 17.28 -9.78 18.13
CA ALA A 534 15.91 -9.27 18.09
C ALA A 534 14.94 -10.08 18.98
N THR A 535 15.11 -11.40 19.11
CA THR A 535 14.36 -12.20 20.09
C THR A 535 14.72 -11.86 21.54
N LEU A 536 15.94 -11.38 21.79
CA LEU A 536 16.41 -10.84 23.08
C LEU A 536 16.09 -9.33 23.25
N GLN A 537 15.21 -8.76 22.42
CA GLN A 537 14.83 -7.33 22.40
C GLN A 537 15.97 -6.33 22.09
N GLY A 538 17.13 -6.82 21.65
CA GLY A 538 18.22 -5.98 21.14
C GLY A 538 17.98 -5.51 19.71
N PHE A 539 18.46 -4.33 19.36
CA PHE A 539 18.35 -3.78 18.01
C PHE A 539 19.68 -3.25 17.49
N TYR A 540 20.00 -3.51 16.22
CA TYR A 540 21.25 -3.04 15.61
C TYR A 540 21.21 -1.54 15.35
N SER A 541 22.27 -0.84 15.77
CA SER A 541 22.51 0.57 15.47
C SER A 541 23.73 0.72 14.58
N SER A 542 23.52 1.18 13.35
CA SER A 542 24.62 1.52 12.43
C SER A 542 25.46 2.71 12.92
N PHE A 543 24.90 3.59 13.76
CA PHE A 543 25.62 4.75 14.32
C PHE A 543 26.57 4.37 15.47
N LYS A 544 26.28 3.26 16.17
CA LYS A 544 27.11 2.73 17.26
C LYS A 544 27.86 1.46 16.88
N HIS A 545 27.74 1.01 15.62
CA HIS A 545 28.34 -0.22 15.08
C HIS A 545 28.17 -1.44 16.00
N GLY A 546 26.96 -1.60 16.54
CA GLY A 546 26.65 -2.60 17.56
C GLY A 546 25.16 -2.76 17.84
N PHE A 547 24.81 -3.79 18.58
CA PHE A 547 23.45 -4.10 19.00
C PHE A 547 23.16 -3.49 20.37
N ILE A 548 22.10 -2.68 20.45
CA ILE A 548 21.72 -1.93 21.65
C ILE A 548 20.66 -2.70 22.43
N PHE A 549 20.92 -2.90 23.72
CA PHE A 549 20.02 -3.48 24.71
C PHE A 549 19.69 -2.45 25.80
N LYS A 550 18.52 -2.60 26.43
CA LYS A 550 18.04 -1.73 27.54
C LYS A 550 18.37 -2.29 28.93
N TYR A 551 18.99 -3.46 28.96
CA TYR A 551 19.41 -4.22 30.14
C TYR A 551 20.75 -4.88 29.79
N ASP A 552 21.49 -5.34 30.79
CA ASP A 552 22.77 -6.03 30.57
C ASP A 552 22.51 -7.44 30.00
N PRO A 553 22.96 -7.76 28.76
CA PRO A 553 22.67 -9.04 28.14
C PRO A 553 23.75 -10.10 28.44
N THR A 554 24.77 -9.81 29.26
CA THR A 554 25.95 -10.67 29.46
C THR A 554 25.58 -12.12 29.82
N ASP A 555 24.65 -12.34 30.74
CA ASP A 555 24.22 -13.69 31.18
C ASP A 555 23.43 -14.46 30.10
N LEU A 556 22.79 -13.74 29.16
CA LEU A 556 22.02 -14.32 28.03
C LEU A 556 22.88 -14.56 26.79
N LEU A 557 24.10 -14.05 26.76
CA LEU A 557 25.06 -14.22 25.67
C LEU A 557 26.10 -15.31 25.97
N THR A 558 26.31 -15.65 27.24
CA THR A 558 27.20 -16.75 27.68
C THR A 558 26.52 -18.13 27.71
N THR A 559 25.18 -18.19 27.68
CA THR A 559 24.38 -19.43 27.67
C THR A 559 23.95 -19.90 26.28
N ALA A 560 24.46 -19.30 25.19
CA ALA A 560 23.75 -19.27 23.90
C ALA A 560 24.60 -19.57 22.64
#